data_AF-A0A954H092-F1
#
_entry.id   AF-A0A954H092-F1
#
_cell.length_a   1.000
_cell.length_b   1.000
_cell.length_c   1.000
_cell.angle_alpha   90.00
_cell.angle_beta   90.00
_cell.angle_gamma   90.00
#
_symmetry.space_group_name_H-M   'P 1'
#
loop_
_entity.id
_entity.type
_entity.pdbx_description
1 polymer ?
#
loop_
_entity_poly.entity_id
_entity_poly.type
_entity_poly.pdbx_seq_one_letter_code
_entity_poly.pdbx_strand_id
1 'polypeptide(L)'
;MSAVYVAADLEPDPRGFGTHQQLGLPECVFRQVSGFNCPHCGMTTSVSHLFRRNLKASVRANPMGLVIIPLMGVFVVAMFLSSVTGIRLKILQFENVLRVVVIFLLASILIWLLRTLDG
;
A
#
# COMPACT_ATOMS: atom_id res chain seq x y z
N MET A 1 0.85 -4.32 -19.03
CA MET A 1 -0.23 -4.42 -18.02
C MET A 1 -0.02 -3.34 -16.98
N SER A 2 -1.06 -2.61 -16.59
CA SER A 2 -0.97 -1.61 -15.53
C SER A 2 -1.00 -2.28 -14.14
N ALA A 3 -0.41 -1.63 -13.12
CA ALA A 3 -0.42 -2.15 -11.75
C ALA A 3 -1.84 -2.38 -11.20
N VAL A 4 -2.81 -1.56 -11.64
CA VAL A 4 -4.23 -1.71 -11.33
C VAL A 4 -4.80 -3.01 -11.88
N TYR A 5 -4.46 -3.35 -13.13
CA TYR A 5 -4.92 -4.57 -13.77
C TYR A 5 -4.38 -5.81 -13.05
N VAL A 6 -3.09 -5.80 -12.72
CA VAL A 6 -2.45 -6.89 -11.95
C VAL A 6 -3.13 -7.08 -10.59
N ALA A 7 -3.38 -5.99 -9.85
CA ALA A 7 -4.04 -6.07 -8.55
C ALA A 7 -5.50 -6.56 -8.64
N ALA A 8 -6.21 -6.28 -9.73
CA ALA A 8 -7.55 -6.81 -9.95
C ALA A 8 -7.53 -8.32 -10.22
N ASP A 9 -6.54 -8.79 -10.97
CA ASP A 9 -6.38 -10.20 -11.38
C ASP A 9 -5.93 -11.10 -10.21
N LEU A 10 -5.03 -10.59 -9.36
CA LEU A 10 -4.51 -11.34 -8.19
C LEU A 10 -5.62 -11.77 -7.24
N GLU A 11 -5.71 -13.06 -6.94
CA GLU A 11 -6.63 -13.59 -5.94
C GLU A 11 -6.05 -13.37 -4.53
N PRO A 12 -6.72 -12.60 -3.65
CA PRO A 12 -6.17 -12.29 -2.34
C PRO A 12 -5.96 -13.54 -1.51
N ASP A 13 -4.76 -13.70 -0.95
CA ASP A 13 -4.46 -14.84 -0.09
C ASP A 13 -5.33 -14.78 1.21
N PRO A 14 -6.02 -15.87 1.57
CA PRO A 14 -6.92 -15.89 2.74
C PRO A 14 -6.20 -15.66 4.07
N ARG A 15 -4.87 -15.86 4.12
CA ARG A 15 -4.05 -15.56 5.30
C ARG A 15 -3.95 -14.05 5.57
N GLY A 16 -4.32 -13.21 4.62
CA GLY A 16 -4.23 -11.74 4.73
C GLY A 16 -2.87 -11.16 4.33
N PHE A 17 -1.93 -12.00 3.91
CA PHE A 17 -0.58 -11.62 3.43
C PHE A 17 -0.09 -12.65 2.41
N GLY A 18 0.98 -12.36 1.68
CA GLY A 18 1.59 -13.32 0.76
C GLY A 18 1.07 -13.29 -0.67
N THR A 19 0.03 -12.50 -0.99
CA THR A 19 -0.47 -12.35 -2.38
C THR A 19 0.63 -11.89 -3.36
N HIS A 20 1.67 -11.20 -2.87
CA HIS A 20 2.82 -10.81 -3.68
C HIS A 20 3.63 -12.01 -4.21
N GLN A 21 3.57 -13.18 -3.56
CA GLN A 21 4.24 -14.40 -4.02
C GLN A 21 3.68 -14.91 -5.35
N GLN A 22 2.41 -14.61 -5.67
CA GLN A 22 1.81 -14.93 -6.96
C GLN A 22 2.47 -14.14 -8.11
N LEU A 23 3.17 -13.05 -7.79
CA LEU A 23 3.99 -12.27 -8.73
C LEU A 23 5.41 -12.81 -8.88
N GLY A 24 5.73 -13.97 -8.28
CA GLY A 24 7.07 -14.55 -8.26
C GLY A 24 8.03 -13.89 -7.26
N LEU A 25 7.51 -13.08 -6.34
CA LEU A 25 8.31 -12.43 -5.30
C LEU A 25 8.57 -13.38 -4.12
N PRO A 26 9.72 -13.26 -3.45
CA PRO A 26 10.06 -14.13 -2.32
C PRO A 26 9.15 -13.89 -1.11
N GLU A 27 9.14 -14.85 -0.20
CA GLU A 27 8.47 -14.69 1.09
C GLU A 27 9.10 -13.58 1.93
N CYS A 28 8.32 -13.04 2.88
CA CYS A 28 8.82 -12.03 3.80
C CYS A 28 9.73 -12.66 4.86
N VAL A 29 11.04 -12.46 4.74
CA VAL A 29 12.05 -12.96 5.69
C VAL A 29 11.77 -12.49 7.12
N PHE A 30 11.35 -11.24 7.31
CA PHE A 30 10.98 -10.71 8.64
C PHE A 30 9.94 -11.58 9.33
N ARG A 31 8.93 -12.04 8.58
CA ARG A 31 7.87 -12.90 9.10
C ARG A 31 8.35 -14.32 9.35
N GLN A 32 9.22 -14.85 8.48
CA GLN A 32 9.81 -16.18 8.71
C GLN A 32 10.64 -16.22 9.99
N VAL A 33 11.38 -15.15 10.28
CA VAL A 33 12.27 -15.08 11.46
C VAL A 33 11.50 -14.70 12.72
N SER A 34 10.65 -13.68 12.68
CA SER A 34 9.99 -13.14 13.88
C SER A 34 8.62 -13.76 14.17
N GLY A 35 7.99 -14.41 13.19
CA GLY A 35 6.59 -14.83 13.26
C GLY A 35 5.57 -13.69 13.05
N PHE A 36 6.00 -12.43 13.20
CA PHE A 36 5.14 -11.26 13.03
C PHE A 36 5.14 -10.76 11.58
N ASN A 37 4.00 -10.23 11.15
CA ASN A 37 3.92 -9.47 9.90
C ASN A 37 4.76 -8.21 10.03
N CYS A 38 5.58 -7.84 9.04
CA CYS A 38 6.21 -6.51 9.01
C CYS A 38 5.15 -5.42 8.67
N PRO A 39 5.42 -4.11 8.87
CA PRO A 39 4.44 -3.04 8.61
C PRO A 39 3.87 -3.01 7.19
N HIS A 40 4.59 -3.59 6.21
CA HIS A 40 4.16 -3.66 4.81
C HIS A 40 3.59 -5.04 4.41
N CYS A 41 3.66 -6.05 5.28
CA CYS A 41 3.14 -7.36 4.97
C CYS A 41 1.61 -7.27 4.78
N GLY A 42 1.08 -7.93 3.74
CA GLY A 42 -0.34 -7.85 3.41
C GLY A 42 -0.78 -6.62 2.63
N MET A 43 0.13 -5.71 2.24
CA MET A 43 -0.22 -4.54 1.44
C MET A 43 -0.81 -4.92 0.06
N THR A 44 -0.19 -5.85 -0.68
CA THR A 44 -0.73 -6.37 -1.95
C THR A 44 -2.06 -7.10 -1.77
N THR A 45 -2.20 -7.88 -0.69
CA THR A 45 -3.47 -8.55 -0.35
C THR A 45 -4.56 -7.52 -0.06
N SER A 46 -4.24 -6.47 0.69
CA SER A 46 -5.16 -5.39 1.03
C SER A 46 -5.65 -4.65 -0.21
N VAL A 47 -4.75 -4.34 -1.14
CA VAL A 47 -5.08 -3.70 -2.42
C VAL A 47 -5.95 -4.62 -3.29
N SER A 48 -5.63 -5.92 -3.34
CA SER A 48 -6.42 -6.89 -4.12
C SER A 48 -7.86 -6.98 -3.58
N HIS A 49 -8.04 -7.00 -2.25
CA HIS A 49 -9.36 -6.90 -1.62
C HIS A 49 -10.08 -5.57 -1.90
N LEU A 50 -9.34 -4.46 -1.99
CA LEU A 50 -9.92 -3.15 -2.32
C LEU A 50 -10.53 -3.15 -3.73
N PHE A 51 -9.85 -3.72 -4.73
CA PHE A 51 -10.39 -3.85 -6.10
C PHE A 51 -11.63 -4.76 -6.16
N ARG A 52 -11.73 -5.73 -5.25
CA ARG A 52 -12.91 -6.59 -5.06
C ARG A 52 -13.99 -5.97 -4.17
N ARG A 53 -13.85 -4.69 -3.80
CA ARG A 53 -14.78 -3.93 -2.93
C ARG A 53 -14.96 -4.54 -1.52
N ASN A 54 -14.01 -5.36 -1.07
CA ASN A 54 -14.02 -5.95 0.27
C ASN A 54 -13.18 -5.11 1.24
N LEU A 55 -13.73 -3.98 1.69
CA LEU A 55 -13.05 -3.03 2.57
C LEU A 55 -12.66 -3.65 3.92
N LYS A 56 -13.52 -4.52 4.49
CA LYS A 56 -13.25 -5.18 5.77
C LYS A 56 -12.02 -6.08 5.68
N ALA A 57 -11.93 -6.91 4.64
CA ALA A 57 -10.77 -7.78 4.43
C ALA A 57 -9.52 -6.97 4.05
N SER A 58 -9.67 -5.88 3.30
CA SER A 58 -8.58 -4.96 2.96
C SER A 58 -7.91 -4.35 4.21
N VAL A 59 -8.70 -3.76 5.12
CA VAL A 59 -8.19 -3.19 6.39
C VAL A 59 -7.65 -4.29 7.32
N ARG A 60 -8.22 -5.50 7.27
CA ARG A 60 -7.72 -6.64 8.04
C ARG A 60 -6.34 -7.09 7.56
N ALA A 61 -6.14 -7.18 6.25
CA ALA A 61 -4.86 -7.54 5.65
C ALA A 61 -3.78 -6.50 5.93
N ASN A 62 -4.04 -5.23 5.57
CA ASN A 62 -3.15 -4.11 5.91
C ASN A 62 -3.90 -2.77 5.71
N PRO A 63 -4.10 -1.95 6.77
CA PRO A 63 -4.79 -0.67 6.66
C PRO A 63 -4.11 0.31 5.70
N MET A 64 -2.78 0.29 5.61
CA MET A 64 -2.03 1.20 4.74
C MET A 64 -2.20 0.85 3.26
N GLY A 65 -2.58 -0.40 2.94
CA GLY A 65 -2.96 -0.80 1.58
C GLY A 65 -4.24 -0.11 1.09
N LEU A 66 -5.14 0.30 2.00
CA LEU A 66 -6.32 1.09 1.63
C LEU A 66 -5.93 2.54 1.27
N VAL A 67 -4.91 3.09 1.94
CA VAL A 67 -4.47 4.49 1.78
C VAL A 67 -3.58 4.69 0.57
N ILE A 68 -2.75 3.70 0.22
CA ILE A 68 -1.74 3.86 -0.84
C ILE A 68 -2.37 4.08 -2.23
N ILE A 69 -3.50 3.45 -2.52
CA ILE A 69 -4.18 3.57 -3.83
C ILE A 69 -4.70 5.00 -4.09
N PRO A 70 -5.54 5.61 -3.23
CA PRO A 70 -5.96 6.99 -3.44
C PRO A 70 -4.78 7.96 -3.41
N LEU A 71 -3.77 7.72 -2.56
CA LEU A 71 -2.57 8.55 -2.52
C LEU A 71 -1.83 8.54 -3.88
N MET A 72 -1.61 7.36 -4.46
CA MET A 72 -1.04 7.23 -5.81
C MET A 72 -1.92 7.91 -6.86
N GLY A 73 -3.24 7.77 -6.76
CA GLY A 73 -4.19 8.46 -7.64
C GLY A 73 -4.04 9.98 -7.62
N VAL A 74 -3.90 10.58 -6.43
CA VAL A 74 -3.65 12.02 -6.27
C VAL A 74 -2.34 12.44 -6.94
N PHE A 75 -1.27 11.66 -6.77
CA PHE A 75 0.01 11.95 -7.42
C PHE A 75 -0.07 11.85 -8.95
N VAL A 76 -0.72 10.81 -9.47
CA VAL A 76 -0.90 10.63 -10.92
C VAL A 76 -1.69 11.80 -11.51
N VAL A 77 -2.80 12.20 -10.88
CA VAL A 77 -3.60 13.35 -11.33
C VAL A 77 -2.80 14.65 -11.23
N ALA A 78 -2.08 14.88 -10.13
CA ALA A 78 -1.25 16.07 -9.97
C ALA A 78 -0.15 16.14 -11.06
N MET A 79 0.53 15.03 -11.34
CA MET A 79 1.54 14.97 -12.40
C MET A 79 0.94 15.26 -13.78
N PHE A 80 -0.22 14.68 -14.07
CA PHE A 80 -0.94 14.91 -15.32
C PHE A 80 -1.39 16.38 -15.47
N LEU A 81 -1.95 16.99 -14.42
CA LEU A 81 -2.32 18.39 -14.44
C LEU A 81 -1.10 19.30 -14.61
N SER A 82 0.01 18.99 -13.94
CA SER A 82 1.24 19.75 -14.07
C SER A 82 1.83 19.68 -15.48
N SER A 83 1.75 18.51 -16.14
CA SER A 83 2.26 18.33 -17.50
C SER A 83 1.40 19.02 -18.56
N VAL A 84 0.07 19.05 -18.39
CA VAL A 84 -0.87 19.67 -19.34
C VAL A 84 -0.96 21.19 -19.14
N THR A 85 -0.91 21.69 -17.90
CA THR A 85 -1.08 23.13 -17.61
C THR A 85 0.24 23.89 -17.52
N GLY A 86 1.38 23.19 -17.39
CA GLY A 86 2.69 23.79 -17.11
C GLY A 86 2.84 24.35 -15.69
N ILE A 87 1.79 24.26 -14.85
CA ILE A 87 1.83 24.74 -13.47
C ILE A 87 2.61 23.73 -12.62
N ARG A 88 3.60 24.21 -11.86
CA ARG A 88 4.30 23.38 -10.86
C ARG A 88 3.46 23.28 -9.59
N LEU A 89 2.73 22.18 -9.43
CA LEU A 89 1.95 21.93 -8.21
C LEU A 89 2.86 21.69 -7.02
N LYS A 90 2.54 22.32 -5.87
CA LYS A 90 3.34 22.20 -4.64
C LYS A 90 3.47 20.75 -4.15
N ILE A 91 2.42 19.94 -4.29
CA ILE A 91 2.43 18.53 -3.88
C ILE A 91 3.52 17.69 -4.57
N LEU A 92 3.96 18.12 -5.76
CA LEU A 92 5.03 17.46 -6.53
C LEU A 92 6.43 17.99 -6.19
N GLN A 93 6.55 19.02 -5.35
CA GLN A 93 7.86 19.49 -4.90
C GLN A 93 8.51 18.44 -3.99
N PHE A 94 9.82 18.27 -4.13
CA PHE A 94 10.60 17.27 -3.40
C PHE A 94 10.30 17.26 -1.89
N GLU A 95 10.28 18.44 -1.24
CA GLU A 95 9.98 18.58 0.18
C GLU A 95 8.60 18.04 0.57
N ASN A 96 7.58 18.26 -0.27
CA ASN A 96 6.23 17.79 0.00
C ASN A 96 6.07 16.30 -0.29
N VAL A 97 6.70 15.79 -1.35
CA VAL A 97 6.78 14.36 -1.64
C VAL A 97 7.45 13.62 -0.48
N LEU A 98 8.62 14.11 -0.04
CA LEU A 98 9.36 13.55 1.08
C LEU A 98 8.51 13.58 2.36
N ARG A 99 7.84 14.70 2.65
CA ARG A 99 6.94 14.82 3.80
C ARG A 99 5.82 13.79 3.76
N VAL A 100 5.17 13.61 2.62
CA VAL A 100 4.10 12.62 2.44
C VAL A 100 4.62 11.19 2.62
N VAL A 101 5.77 10.86 2.03
CA VAL A 101 6.40 9.55 2.17
C VAL A 101 6.77 9.27 3.63
N VAL A 102 7.39 10.23 4.31
CA VAL A 102 7.75 10.10 5.73
C VAL A 102 6.51 9.91 6.59
N ILE A 103 5.45 10.71 6.39
CA ILE A 103 4.19 10.55 7.12
C ILE A 103 3.59 9.16 6.87
N PHE A 104 3.58 8.68 5.62
CA PHE A 104 3.09 7.35 5.29
C PHE A 104 3.89 6.24 5.99
N LEU A 105 5.23 6.33 5.98
CA LEU A 105 6.09 5.36 6.65
C LEU A 105 5.89 5.39 8.17
N LEU A 106 5.87 6.56 8.79
CA LEU A 106 5.63 6.71 10.23
C LEU A 106 4.25 6.19 10.62
N ALA A 107 3.21 6.49 9.84
CA ALA A 107 1.86 5.97 10.05
C ALA A 107 1.83 4.44 9.91
N SER A 108 2.56 3.87 8.94
CA SER A 108 2.63 2.41 8.75
C SER A 108 3.28 1.71 9.95
N ILE A 109 4.35 2.28 10.50
CA ILE A 109 5.05 1.77 11.68
C ILE A 109 4.16 1.94 12.93
N LEU A 110 3.53 3.10 13.09
CA LEU A 110 2.63 3.37 14.22
C LEU A 110 1.45 2.39 14.24
N ILE A 111 0.75 2.24 13.11
CA ILE A 111 -0.37 1.30 13.00
C ILE A 111 0.11 -0.12 13.26
N TRP A 112 1.27 -0.49 12.73
CA TRP A 112 1.86 -1.81 12.97
C TRP A 112 2.17 -2.05 14.45
N LEU A 113 2.79 -1.09 15.13
CA LEU A 113 3.08 -1.15 16.55
C LEU A 113 1.80 -1.33 17.36
N LEU A 114 0.79 -0.48 17.15
CA LEU A 114 -0.51 -0.59 17.83
C LEU A 114 -1.10 -1.99 17.64
N ARG A 115 -1.13 -2.47 16.39
CA ARG A 115 -1.71 -3.78 16.07
C ARG A 115 -0.95 -4.99 16.62
N THR A 116 0.36 -4.82 16.83
CA THR A 116 1.23 -5.89 17.36
C THR A 116 1.25 -5.88 18.88
N LEU A 117 0.99 -4.72 19.52
CA LEU A 117 0.89 -4.58 20.97
C LEU A 117 -0.50 -4.95 21.51
N ASP A 118 -1.56 -4.75 20.72
CA ASP A 118 -2.95 -5.07 21.09
C ASP A 118 -3.29 -6.57 20.97
N GLY A 119 -2.37 -7.41 20.48
CA GLY A 119 -2.58 -8.85 20.23
C GLY A 119 -1.61 -9.73 21.00
#